data_AF-A0A149UU21-F1
#
_entry.id   AF-A0A149UU21-F1
#
_cell.length_a   1.000
_cell.length_b   1.000
_cell.length_c   1.000
_cell.angle_alpha   90.00
_cell.angle_beta   90.00
_cell.angle_gamma   90.00
#
_symmetry.space_group_name_H-M   'P 1'
#
loop_
_entity.id
_entity.type
_entity.pdbx_description
1 polymer ?
#
loop_
_entity_poly.entity_id
_entity_poly.type
_entity_poly.pdbx_seq_one_letter_code
_entity_poly.pdbx_strand_id
1 'polypeptide(L)'
;MRTVDDTLVPRRILLVSGLSGAGKSSILRILEDLDHEVIDNPPLGMLDDIVARAERPVAIGVDSRTRGFDASAVLEALARLRMNPNLRVELIYATAEESVLLRRYTATRRRHPLALHGSIKEGIEEETALTAPLRAAADLVIDTSDMPPPELRQFVESRFSPWEGAAGEGLTVALMSFAYPAGLPREADIVLDARFLRNPHYDPALAPKTGLDADVAAYVAEDSDYLPFLNQIHGLLQLVLPRFVQEGKKYATIAIGCSGGRHRSVTLVEALAKRLSAPDGMGNYQGSGQWPIMIMHRELARLGLGSWRWARKPADAPNTEPASPVS
;
A
#
# COMPACT_ATOMS: atom_id res chain seq x y z
N MET A 1 42.59 14.92 7.02
CA MET A 1 41.96 15.56 5.85
C MET A 1 41.62 14.46 4.84
N ARG A 2 40.45 13.85 4.99
CA ARG A 2 39.82 12.99 3.97
C ARG A 2 38.40 13.52 3.86
N THR A 3 38.20 14.32 2.83
CA THR A 3 36.91 14.75 2.31
C THR A 3 36.25 13.53 1.67
N VAL A 4 35.33 12.91 2.38
CA VAL A 4 34.28 12.10 1.75
C VAL A 4 33.04 12.97 1.86
N ASP A 5 32.64 13.53 0.73
CA ASP A 5 31.35 14.18 0.56
C ASP A 5 30.31 13.05 0.59
N ASP A 6 30.02 12.54 1.79
CA ASP A 6 29.04 11.50 2.04
C ASP A 6 27.70 12.24 2.15
N THR A 7 26.95 12.30 1.04
CA THR A 7 25.57 12.75 1.08
C THR A 7 24.81 11.76 1.96
N LEU A 8 24.76 12.02 3.27
CA LEU A 8 24.13 11.16 4.27
C LEU A 8 22.68 10.90 3.83
N VAL A 9 22.41 9.67 3.39
CA VAL A 9 21.06 9.22 3.09
C VAL A 9 20.25 9.35 4.39
N PRO A 10 19.12 10.10 4.40
CA PRO A 10 18.36 10.30 5.62
C PRO A 10 17.94 8.97 6.25
N ARG A 11 18.16 8.83 7.56
CA ARG A 11 17.80 7.60 8.29
C ARG A 11 16.29 7.41 8.27
N ARG A 12 15.83 6.25 7.82
CA ARG A 12 14.40 5.95 7.71
C ARG A 12 13.82 5.55 9.06
N ILE A 13 12.75 6.22 9.46
CA ILE A 13 11.99 5.96 10.68
C ILE A 13 10.54 5.69 10.28
N LEU A 14 10.05 4.50 10.57
CA LEU A 14 8.68 4.08 10.28
C LEU A 14 7.90 4.01 11.59
N LEU A 15 6.90 4.87 11.74
CA LEU A 15 5.94 4.73 12.82
C LEU A 15 4.77 3.87 12.33
N VAL A 16 4.58 2.69 12.90
CA VAL A 16 3.51 1.78 12.51
C VAL A 16 2.40 1.84 13.56
N SER A 17 1.24 2.31 13.16
CA SER A 17 0.03 2.35 13.97
C SER A 17 -1.13 1.66 13.25
N GLY A 18 -2.32 1.68 13.85
CA GLY A 18 -3.50 1.08 13.26
C GLY A 18 -4.42 0.41 14.27
N LEU A 19 -5.53 -0.11 13.74
CA LEU A 19 -6.51 -0.86 14.52
C LEU A 19 -5.92 -2.19 14.99
N SER A 20 -6.27 -2.59 16.19
CA SER A 20 -5.85 -3.86 16.73
C SER A 20 -6.46 -5.00 15.91
N GLY A 21 -5.64 -5.98 15.54
CA GLY A 21 -6.03 -7.05 14.61
C GLY A 21 -5.90 -6.69 13.12
N ALA A 22 -5.54 -5.45 12.77
CA ALA A 22 -5.29 -5.04 11.38
C ALA A 22 -3.94 -5.49 10.82
N GLY A 23 -3.18 -6.34 11.52
CA GLY A 23 -1.92 -6.89 11.00
C GLY A 23 -0.66 -6.07 11.33
N LYS A 24 -0.74 -5.09 12.24
CA LYS A 24 0.41 -4.28 12.66
C LYS A 24 1.64 -5.10 13.08
N SER A 25 1.45 -6.13 13.90
CA SER A 25 2.56 -7.02 14.29
C SER A 25 3.15 -7.80 13.11
N SER A 26 2.34 -8.12 12.10
CA SER A 26 2.84 -8.74 10.87
C SER A 26 3.67 -7.75 10.06
N ILE A 27 3.21 -6.51 9.92
CA ILE A 27 3.95 -5.43 9.25
C ILE A 27 5.31 -5.21 9.93
N LEU A 28 5.33 -5.08 11.27
CA LEU A 28 6.57 -4.91 12.02
C LEU A 28 7.55 -6.07 11.78
N ARG A 29 7.08 -7.32 11.78
CA ARG A 29 7.94 -8.49 11.48
C ARG A 29 8.49 -8.46 10.06
N ILE A 30 7.68 -8.06 9.08
CA ILE A 30 8.16 -7.94 7.70
C ILE A 30 9.22 -6.83 7.62
N LEU A 31 9.04 -5.72 8.35
CA LEU A 31 10.06 -4.66 8.41
C LEU A 31 11.34 -5.12 9.11
N GLU A 32 11.24 -5.97 10.13
CA GLU A 32 12.38 -6.64 10.77
C GLU A 32 13.16 -7.50 9.77
N ASP A 33 12.45 -8.30 8.95
CA ASP A 33 13.04 -9.09 7.87
C ASP A 33 13.71 -8.20 6.79
N LEU A 34 13.34 -6.92 6.70
CA LEU A 34 13.91 -5.89 5.83
C LEU A 34 14.97 -5.04 6.55
N ASP A 35 15.64 -5.60 7.56
CA ASP A 35 16.75 -5.00 8.32
C ASP A 35 16.39 -3.72 9.09
N HIS A 36 15.11 -3.46 9.36
CA HIS A 36 14.72 -2.40 10.30
C HIS A 36 14.88 -2.88 11.74
N GLU A 37 15.44 -2.03 12.61
CA GLU A 37 15.37 -2.21 14.05
C GLU A 37 13.92 -2.01 14.50
N VAL A 38 13.30 -3.07 15.03
CA VAL A 38 11.88 -3.05 15.41
C VAL A 38 11.70 -2.90 16.91
N ILE A 39 10.90 -1.92 17.30
CA ILE A 39 10.52 -1.70 18.70
C ILE A 39 9.00 -1.62 18.80
N ASP A 40 8.36 -2.62 19.39
CA ASP A 40 6.90 -2.65 19.56
C ASP A 40 6.50 -2.06 20.91
N ASN A 41 5.62 -1.07 20.87
CA ASN A 41 4.94 -0.47 22.01
C ASN A 41 5.86 0.19 23.07
N PRO A 42 6.92 0.96 22.70
CA PRO A 42 7.72 1.67 23.70
C PRO A 42 6.90 2.81 24.33
N PRO A 43 7.18 3.23 25.58
CA PRO A 43 6.56 4.43 26.14
C PRO A 43 6.71 5.63 25.21
N LEU A 44 5.63 6.41 25.00
CA LEU A 44 5.63 7.45 23.96
C LEU A 44 6.73 8.52 24.18
N GLY A 45 7.05 8.82 25.43
CA GLY A 45 8.13 9.74 25.78
C GLY A 45 9.55 9.27 25.43
N MET A 46 9.73 8.01 25.01
CA MET A 46 11.03 7.46 24.61
C MET A 46 11.26 7.50 23.08
N LEU A 47 10.29 7.94 22.29
CA LEU A 47 10.41 7.94 20.82
C LEU A 47 11.64 8.75 20.35
N ASP A 48 11.82 9.94 20.89
CA ASP A 48 12.93 10.83 20.50
C ASP A 48 14.30 10.19 20.86
N ASP A 49 14.41 9.56 22.03
CA ASP A 49 15.62 8.87 22.48
C ASP A 49 15.95 7.63 21.64
N ILE A 50 14.93 6.84 21.31
CA ILE A 50 15.06 5.66 20.44
C ILE A 50 15.61 6.09 19.08
N VAL A 51 14.98 7.09 18.46
CA VAL A 51 15.36 7.57 17.14
C VAL A 51 16.75 8.22 17.15
N ALA A 52 17.10 8.95 18.22
CA ALA A 52 18.41 9.57 18.35
C ALA A 52 19.55 8.53 18.40
N ARG A 53 19.33 7.40 19.08
CA ARG A 53 20.35 6.36 19.32
C ARG A 53 20.42 5.30 18.23
N ALA A 54 19.42 5.21 17.37
CA ALA A 54 19.38 4.20 16.33
C ALA A 54 20.42 4.46 15.23
N GLU A 55 21.18 3.43 14.89
CA GLU A 55 22.18 3.47 13.80
C GLU A 55 21.63 2.91 12.49
N ARG A 56 20.53 2.16 12.55
CA ARG A 56 19.85 1.51 11.41
C ARG A 56 18.47 2.15 11.16
N PRO A 57 17.83 1.87 10.01
CA PRO A 57 16.41 2.15 9.86
C PRO A 57 15.61 1.58 11.03
N VAL A 58 14.64 2.32 11.56
CA VAL A 58 13.84 1.89 12.72
C VAL A 58 12.38 1.78 12.34
N ALA A 59 11.69 0.75 12.81
CA ALA A 59 10.25 0.64 12.78
C ALA A 59 9.67 0.54 14.20
N ILE A 60 8.86 1.53 14.59
CA ILE A 60 8.30 1.63 15.93
C ILE A 60 6.80 1.38 15.90
N GLY A 61 6.35 0.36 16.62
CA GLY A 61 4.94 0.05 16.81
C GLY A 61 4.30 0.95 17.85
N VAL A 62 3.23 1.67 17.49
CA VAL A 62 2.44 2.51 18.41
C VAL A 62 0.97 2.16 18.26
N ASP A 63 0.31 1.71 19.34
CA ASP A 63 -1.12 1.45 19.39
C ASP A 63 -1.78 1.96 20.68
N SER A 64 -3.08 1.74 20.81
CA SER A 64 -3.88 2.11 21.98
C SER A 64 -3.34 1.56 23.32
N ARG A 65 -2.46 0.56 23.30
CA ARG A 65 -1.78 0.02 24.50
C ARG A 65 -0.46 0.70 24.82
N THR A 66 0.01 1.63 23.99
CA THR A 66 1.26 2.33 24.23
C THR A 66 1.15 3.14 25.50
N ARG A 67 2.15 3.05 26.38
CA ARG A 67 2.11 3.80 27.64
C ARG A 67 2.18 5.29 27.35
N GLY A 68 1.17 6.03 27.79
CA GLY A 68 1.01 7.46 27.48
C GLY A 68 0.48 7.70 26.07
N PHE A 69 -0.19 6.72 25.47
CA PHE A 69 -0.81 6.88 24.16
C PHE A 69 -1.87 7.97 24.18
N ASP A 70 -1.71 8.91 23.27
CA ASP A 70 -2.72 9.85 22.84
C ASP A 70 -2.43 10.17 21.36
N ALA A 71 -3.47 10.18 20.52
CA ALA A 71 -3.28 10.36 19.09
C ALA A 71 -2.65 11.73 18.76
N SER A 72 -3.00 12.79 19.49
CA SER A 72 -2.39 14.11 19.29
C SER A 72 -0.93 14.12 19.71
N ALA A 73 -0.58 13.48 20.83
CA ALA A 73 0.81 13.37 21.28
C ALA A 73 1.70 12.59 20.30
N VAL A 74 1.16 11.55 19.66
CA VAL A 74 1.85 10.82 18.59
C VAL A 74 2.09 11.72 17.37
N LEU A 75 1.09 12.50 16.96
CA LEU A 75 1.24 13.44 15.84
C LEU A 75 2.24 14.57 16.14
N GLU A 76 2.27 15.06 17.37
CA GLU A 76 3.27 16.03 17.81
C GLU A 76 4.68 15.44 17.76
N ALA A 77 4.87 14.20 18.22
CA ALA A 77 6.15 13.51 18.10
C ALA A 77 6.56 13.32 16.63
N LEU A 78 5.62 12.91 15.78
CA LEU A 78 5.84 12.79 14.33
C LEU A 78 6.28 14.12 13.71
N ALA A 79 5.59 15.21 14.05
CA ALA A 79 5.94 16.55 13.57
C ALA A 79 7.34 16.97 14.02
N ARG A 80 7.71 16.71 15.29
CA ARG A 80 9.06 17.00 15.81
C ARG A 80 10.14 16.22 15.09
N LEU A 81 9.96 14.91 14.91
CA LEU A 81 10.93 14.06 14.21
C LEU A 81 11.09 14.49 12.75
N ARG A 82 10.01 14.88 12.08
CA ARG A 82 10.04 15.40 10.69
C ARG A 82 10.76 16.74 10.54
N MET A 83 11.00 17.50 11.62
CA MET A 83 11.82 18.72 11.55
C MET A 83 13.32 18.42 11.36
N ASN A 84 13.77 17.19 11.62
CA ASN A 84 15.17 16.82 11.45
C ASN A 84 15.44 16.40 9.99
N PRO A 85 16.25 17.15 9.23
CA PRO A 85 16.52 16.85 7.81
C PRO A 85 17.29 15.55 7.61
N ASN A 86 17.94 15.03 8.65
CA ASN A 86 18.67 13.75 8.60
C ASN A 86 17.76 12.54 8.81
N LEU A 87 16.46 12.75 9.04
CA LEU A 87 15.48 11.71 9.26
C LEU A 87 14.44 11.71 8.15
N ARG A 88 14.09 10.53 7.68
CA ARG A 88 12.94 10.30 6.81
C ARG A 88 11.88 9.56 7.59
N VAL A 89 10.89 10.30 8.09
CA VAL A 89 9.88 9.79 9.01
C VAL A 89 8.55 9.58 8.30
N GLU A 90 8.06 8.33 8.28
CA GLU A 90 6.79 7.95 7.66
C GLU A 90 5.85 7.30 8.69
N LEU A 91 4.57 7.68 8.69
CA LEU A 91 3.49 7.09 9.48
C LEU A 91 2.69 6.10 8.61
N ILE A 92 2.72 4.83 9.01
CA ILE A 92 1.94 3.75 8.41
C ILE A 92 0.75 3.46 9.32
N TYR A 93 -0.46 3.41 8.75
CA TYR A 93 -1.68 3.09 9.46
C TYR A 93 -2.32 1.81 8.90
N ALA A 94 -2.31 0.74 9.68
CA ALA A 94 -2.97 -0.52 9.32
C ALA A 94 -4.46 -0.49 9.71
N THR A 95 -5.34 -0.87 8.79
CA THR A 95 -6.78 -0.98 9.03
C THR A 95 -7.32 -2.30 8.48
N ALA A 96 -8.54 -2.66 8.89
CA ALA A 96 -9.38 -3.62 8.20
C ALA A 96 -10.85 -3.29 8.48
N GLU A 97 -11.76 -3.93 7.75
CA GLU A 97 -13.20 -3.89 8.03
C GLU A 97 -13.50 -4.46 9.41
N GLU A 98 -14.50 -3.87 10.07
CA GLU A 98 -14.93 -4.27 11.42
C GLU A 98 -15.24 -5.78 11.50
N SER A 99 -15.96 -6.29 10.49
CA SER A 99 -16.30 -7.71 10.39
C SER A 99 -15.05 -8.61 10.34
N VAL A 100 -14.00 -8.17 9.65
CA VAL A 100 -12.71 -8.87 9.54
C VAL A 100 -11.94 -8.80 10.87
N LEU A 101 -11.90 -7.63 11.50
CA LEU A 101 -11.26 -7.45 12.81
C LEU A 101 -11.93 -8.31 13.89
N LEU A 102 -13.26 -8.32 13.96
CA LEU A 102 -14.06 -9.17 14.85
C LEU A 102 -13.71 -10.66 14.65
N ARG A 103 -13.63 -11.11 13.39
CA ARG A 103 -13.26 -12.49 13.05
C ARG A 103 -11.85 -12.84 13.52
N ARG A 104 -10.87 -11.96 13.28
CA ARG A 104 -9.47 -12.16 13.70
C ARG A 104 -9.32 -12.20 15.22
N TYR A 105 -10.06 -11.35 15.94
CA TYR A 105 -10.08 -11.37 17.41
C TYR A 105 -10.70 -12.65 17.97
N THR A 106 -11.82 -13.07 17.40
CA THR A 106 -12.48 -14.32 17.77
C THR A 106 -11.56 -15.52 17.56
N ALA A 107 -10.82 -15.55 16.44
CA ALA A 107 -9.87 -16.60 16.13
C ALA A 107 -8.68 -16.66 17.09
N THR A 108 -8.16 -15.51 17.51
CA THR A 108 -7.00 -15.44 18.43
C THR A 108 -7.40 -15.56 19.91
N ARG A 109 -8.69 -15.51 20.24
CA ARG A 109 -9.26 -15.52 21.61
C ARG A 109 -8.63 -14.48 22.55
N ARG A 110 -8.06 -13.42 22.00
CA ARG A 110 -7.47 -12.32 22.78
C ARG A 110 -8.55 -11.33 23.16
N ARG A 111 -8.42 -10.70 24.34
CA ARG A 111 -9.26 -9.57 24.73
C ARG A 111 -8.86 -8.33 23.94
N HIS A 112 -9.84 -7.53 23.57
CA HIS A 112 -9.58 -6.24 22.94
C HIS A 112 -9.05 -5.24 23.98
N PRO A 113 -7.97 -4.48 23.71
CA PRO A 113 -7.34 -3.59 24.69
C PRO A 113 -8.28 -2.57 25.34
N LEU A 114 -9.18 -1.98 24.54
CA LEU A 114 -10.15 -0.99 25.00
C LEU A 114 -11.49 -1.61 25.47
N ALA A 115 -11.72 -2.92 25.24
CA ALA A 115 -12.95 -3.57 25.71
C ALA A 115 -12.79 -4.13 27.14
N LEU A 116 -12.48 -3.27 28.11
CA LEU A 116 -12.29 -3.68 29.51
C LEU A 116 -13.61 -4.14 30.16
N HIS A 117 -14.74 -3.56 29.74
CA HIS A 117 -16.09 -3.86 30.24
C HIS A 117 -17.17 -4.01 29.14
N GLY A 118 -16.78 -3.87 27.87
CA GLY A 118 -17.69 -3.88 26.71
C GLY A 118 -17.47 -5.07 25.77
N SER A 119 -18.23 -5.08 24.68
CA SER A 119 -18.05 -6.05 23.58
C SER A 119 -16.79 -5.75 22.76
N ILE A 120 -16.26 -6.75 22.05
CA ILE A 120 -15.13 -6.54 21.12
C ILE A 120 -15.50 -5.48 20.06
N LYS A 121 -16.77 -5.43 19.67
CA LYS A 121 -17.27 -4.45 18.70
C LYS A 121 -17.15 -3.02 19.22
N GLU A 122 -17.63 -2.75 20.44
CA GLU A 122 -17.50 -1.44 21.08
C GLU A 122 -16.02 -1.03 21.21
N GLY A 123 -15.15 -1.99 21.56
CA GLY A 123 -13.71 -1.74 21.62
C GLY A 123 -13.11 -1.33 20.26
N ILE A 124 -13.57 -1.92 19.15
CA ILE A 124 -13.13 -1.56 17.79
C ILE A 124 -13.66 -0.18 17.40
N GLU A 125 -14.93 0.13 17.72
CA GLU A 125 -15.54 1.44 17.46
C GLU A 125 -14.80 2.56 18.20
N GLU A 126 -14.51 2.34 19.50
CA GLU A 126 -13.76 3.27 20.33
C GLU A 126 -12.31 3.45 19.84
N GLU A 127 -11.62 2.36 19.49
CA GLU A 127 -10.26 2.44 18.93
C GLU A 127 -10.25 3.18 17.59
N THR A 128 -11.27 2.98 16.76
CA THR A 128 -11.42 3.68 15.48
C THR A 128 -11.59 5.18 15.69
N ALA A 129 -12.41 5.60 16.65
CA ALA A 129 -12.57 7.01 16.98
C ALA A 129 -11.27 7.61 17.54
N LEU A 130 -10.62 6.89 18.47
CA LEU A 130 -9.38 7.32 19.12
C LEU A 130 -8.23 7.51 18.12
N THR A 131 -8.11 6.62 17.14
CA THR A 131 -6.98 6.60 16.20
C THR A 131 -7.28 7.27 14.85
N ALA A 132 -8.50 7.80 14.66
CA ALA A 132 -8.89 8.51 13.44
C ALA A 132 -7.94 9.67 13.04
N PRO A 133 -7.41 10.49 13.98
CA PRO A 133 -6.43 11.51 13.62
C PRO A 133 -5.13 10.93 13.04
N LEU A 134 -4.67 9.78 13.55
CA LEU A 134 -3.49 9.08 13.03
C LEU A 134 -3.74 8.58 11.62
N ARG A 135 -4.92 8.00 11.38
CA ARG A 135 -5.30 7.56 10.04
C ARG A 135 -5.33 8.72 9.04
N ALA A 136 -5.84 9.87 9.45
CA ALA A 136 -5.95 11.04 8.58
C ALA A 136 -4.59 11.65 8.23
N ALA A 137 -3.61 11.56 9.14
CA ALA A 137 -2.26 12.08 8.95
C ALA A 137 -1.25 11.04 8.41
N ALA A 138 -1.69 9.79 8.18
CA ALA A 138 -0.83 8.72 7.74
C ALA A 138 -0.29 8.97 6.32
N ASP A 139 1.00 8.70 6.11
CA ASP A 139 1.61 8.72 4.79
C ASP A 139 1.20 7.51 3.95
N LEU A 140 0.85 6.41 4.64
CA LEU A 140 0.34 5.19 4.02
C LEU A 140 -0.74 4.55 4.92
N VAL A 141 -1.94 4.39 4.37
CA VAL A 141 -2.98 3.55 4.96
C VAL A 141 -2.94 2.18 4.28
N ILE A 142 -2.85 1.10 5.05
CA ILE A 142 -2.87 -0.28 4.53
C ILE A 142 -4.16 -0.95 4.97
N ASP A 143 -5.07 -1.23 4.02
CA ASP A 143 -6.27 -2.00 4.29
C ASP A 143 -6.01 -3.51 4.15
N THR A 144 -5.91 -4.19 5.28
CA THR A 144 -5.61 -5.63 5.31
C THR A 144 -6.87 -6.50 5.25
N SER A 145 -8.06 -5.94 4.98
CA SER A 145 -9.33 -6.68 4.98
C SER A 145 -9.27 -7.92 4.10
N ASP A 146 -8.68 -7.75 2.93
CA ASP A 146 -8.62 -8.74 1.86
C ASP A 146 -7.21 -9.16 1.48
N MET A 147 -6.23 -8.83 2.32
CA MET A 147 -4.84 -9.21 2.10
C MET A 147 -4.50 -10.44 2.95
N PRO A 148 -4.36 -11.62 2.34
CA PRO A 148 -3.71 -12.76 2.98
C PRO A 148 -2.28 -12.39 3.44
N PRO A 149 -1.71 -13.11 4.44
CA PRO A 149 -0.37 -12.81 4.94
C PRO A 149 0.75 -12.74 3.87
N PRO A 150 0.78 -13.63 2.85
CA PRO A 150 1.77 -13.52 1.77
C PRO A 150 1.65 -12.22 0.96
N GLU A 151 0.44 -11.74 0.73
CA GLU A 151 0.21 -10.50 -0.04
C GLU A 151 0.53 -9.26 0.79
N LEU A 152 0.20 -9.27 2.08
CA LEU A 152 0.63 -8.21 3.00
C LEU A 152 2.16 -8.11 3.02
N ARG A 153 2.85 -9.25 3.07
CA ARG A 153 4.31 -9.32 2.96
C ARG A 153 4.79 -8.69 1.67
N GLN A 154 4.29 -9.14 0.52
CA GLN A 154 4.66 -8.60 -0.79
C GLN A 154 4.39 -7.10 -0.89
N PHE A 155 3.26 -6.62 -0.36
CA PHE A 155 2.92 -5.20 -0.35
C PHE A 155 3.93 -4.39 0.48
N VAL A 156 4.26 -4.83 1.69
CA VAL A 156 5.23 -4.16 2.57
C VAL A 156 6.64 -4.22 1.97
N GLU A 157 7.09 -5.38 1.50
CA GLU A 157 8.40 -5.53 0.84
C GLU A 157 8.52 -4.64 -0.40
N SER A 158 7.44 -4.55 -1.20
CA SER A 158 7.42 -3.68 -2.36
C SER A 158 7.56 -2.20 -2.03
N ARG A 159 7.27 -1.81 -0.79
CA ARG A 159 7.33 -0.43 -0.34
C ARG A 159 8.56 -0.06 0.45
N PHE A 160 9.04 -0.98 1.27
CA PHE A 160 10.01 -0.68 2.32
C PHE A 160 11.33 -1.44 2.17
N SER A 161 11.49 -2.28 1.13
CA SER A 161 12.79 -2.90 0.86
C SER A 161 13.88 -1.82 0.70
N PRO A 162 15.07 -1.99 1.28
CA PRO A 162 16.19 -1.10 1.06
C PRO A 162 16.54 -1.09 -0.43
N TRP A 163 16.39 0.06 -1.09
CA TRP A 163 16.87 0.27 -2.45
C TRP A 163 18.11 1.15 -2.35
N GLU A 164 19.28 0.65 -2.75
CA GLU A 164 20.56 1.37 -2.63
C GLU A 164 20.63 2.66 -3.47
N GLY A 165 19.69 2.90 -4.40
CA GLY A 165 19.51 4.17 -5.11
C GLY A 165 18.50 5.16 -4.53
N ALA A 166 17.88 4.90 -3.37
CA ALA A 166 16.81 5.74 -2.80
C ALA A 166 17.28 7.06 -2.15
N ALA A 167 18.38 7.64 -2.63
CA ALA A 167 18.82 8.99 -2.32
C ALA A 167 17.97 10.09 -3.01
N GLY A 168 16.79 9.74 -3.54
CA GLY A 168 15.92 10.66 -4.27
C GLY A 168 14.43 10.51 -3.96
N GLU A 169 13.72 11.63 -4.16
CA GLU A 169 12.29 11.88 -4.01
C GLU A 169 11.40 10.98 -4.92
N GLY A 170 11.42 9.67 -4.72
CA GLY A 170 10.66 8.72 -5.55
C GLY A 170 9.22 8.50 -5.08
N LEU A 171 8.28 8.58 -6.01
CA LEU A 171 6.94 8.01 -5.87
C LEU A 171 6.98 6.52 -6.23
N THR A 172 6.21 5.70 -5.53
CA THR A 172 5.85 4.36 -6.03
C THR A 172 4.36 4.33 -6.29
N VAL A 173 3.97 3.72 -7.41
CA VAL A 173 2.60 3.69 -7.92
C VAL A 173 2.06 2.28 -7.77
N ALA A 174 0.94 2.15 -7.07
CA ALA A 174 0.17 0.91 -6.98
C ALA A 174 -1.05 1.00 -7.89
N LEU A 175 -1.19 0.05 -8.81
CA LEU A 175 -2.38 -0.09 -9.65
C LEU A 175 -3.20 -1.26 -9.11
N MET A 176 -4.43 -1.00 -8.70
CA MET A 176 -5.27 -1.99 -8.03
C MET A 176 -6.56 -2.24 -8.81
N SER A 177 -6.93 -3.49 -9.03
CA SER A 177 -8.30 -3.83 -9.47
C SER A 177 -9.15 -4.28 -8.29
N PHE A 178 -10.40 -3.83 -8.21
CA PHE A 178 -11.32 -4.22 -7.14
C PHE A 178 -12.77 -4.46 -7.64
N ALA A 179 -13.61 -5.03 -6.78
CA ALA A 179 -15.05 -5.17 -7.00
C ALA A 179 -15.84 -4.13 -6.19
N TYR A 180 -16.75 -3.39 -6.81
CA TYR A 180 -17.61 -2.43 -6.10
C TYR A 180 -18.40 -3.02 -4.91
N PRO A 181 -19.00 -4.23 -5.02
CA PRO A 181 -19.68 -4.86 -3.88
C PRO A 181 -18.76 -5.16 -2.68
N ALA A 182 -17.45 -5.25 -2.89
CA ALA A 182 -16.44 -5.43 -1.84
C ALA A 182 -15.99 -4.11 -1.19
N GLY A 183 -16.61 -2.98 -1.55
CA GLY A 183 -16.24 -1.66 -1.07
C GLY A 183 -15.01 -1.07 -1.75
N LEU A 184 -14.88 0.25 -1.69
CA LEU A 184 -13.73 0.96 -2.24
C LEU A 184 -12.45 0.64 -1.43
N PRO A 185 -11.29 0.43 -2.07
CA PRO A 185 -10.03 0.32 -1.35
C PRO A 185 -9.75 1.61 -0.57
N ARG A 186 -9.48 1.49 0.73
CA ARG A 186 -9.29 2.66 1.61
C ARG A 186 -7.96 3.36 1.38
N GLU A 187 -7.01 2.65 0.79
CA GLU A 187 -5.69 3.11 0.38
C GLU A 187 -5.70 3.82 -0.98
N ALA A 188 -6.83 3.86 -1.70
CA ALA A 188 -6.92 4.45 -3.03
C ALA A 188 -6.88 5.99 -2.99
N ASP A 189 -5.95 6.58 -3.74
CA ASP A 189 -5.90 8.02 -4.02
C ASP A 189 -6.81 8.40 -5.20
N ILE A 190 -6.93 7.50 -6.18
CA ILE A 190 -7.76 7.67 -7.38
C ILE A 190 -8.61 6.42 -7.56
N VAL A 191 -9.92 6.58 -7.77
CA VAL A 191 -10.85 5.48 -8.03
C VAL A 191 -11.55 5.72 -9.38
N LEU A 192 -11.49 4.72 -10.27
CA LEU A 192 -12.05 4.78 -11.62
C LEU A 192 -13.05 3.65 -11.84
N ASP A 193 -14.22 3.96 -12.38
CA ASP A 193 -15.29 2.99 -12.64
C ASP A 193 -15.19 2.41 -14.06
N ALA A 194 -15.05 1.10 -14.18
CA ALA A 194 -15.01 0.37 -15.45
C ALA A 194 -16.28 -0.46 -15.72
N ARG A 195 -17.36 -0.26 -14.94
CA ARG A 195 -18.61 -1.04 -15.07
C ARG A 195 -19.37 -0.79 -16.37
N PHE A 196 -19.09 0.32 -17.06
CA PHE A 196 -19.75 0.67 -18.32
C PHE A 196 -19.20 -0.12 -19.52
N LEU A 197 -17.95 -0.58 -19.45
CA LEU A 197 -17.34 -1.37 -20.52
C LEU A 197 -18.05 -2.71 -20.70
N ARG A 198 -17.99 -3.23 -21.94
CA ARG A 198 -18.51 -4.53 -22.35
C ARG A 198 -18.19 -5.63 -21.35
N ASN A 199 -19.22 -6.31 -20.87
CA ASN A 199 -19.13 -7.23 -19.74
C ASN A 199 -18.91 -8.69 -20.21
N PRO A 200 -17.73 -9.29 -19.99
CA PRO A 200 -17.44 -10.67 -20.41
C PRO A 200 -18.27 -11.73 -19.68
N HIS A 201 -18.93 -11.38 -18.57
CA HIS A 201 -19.71 -12.31 -17.75
C HIS A 201 -20.89 -12.96 -18.49
N TYR A 202 -21.40 -12.32 -19.55
CA TYR A 202 -22.52 -12.87 -20.33
C TYR A 202 -22.08 -13.87 -21.39
N ASP A 203 -20.78 -13.98 -21.66
CA ASP A 203 -20.23 -15.00 -22.54
C ASP A 203 -19.82 -16.23 -21.69
N PRO A 204 -20.47 -17.40 -21.88
CA PRO A 204 -20.16 -18.59 -21.09
C PRO A 204 -18.70 -19.06 -21.17
N ALA A 205 -18.00 -18.79 -22.28
CA ALA A 205 -16.61 -19.16 -22.45
C ALA A 205 -15.64 -18.23 -21.70
N LEU A 206 -16.03 -16.96 -21.49
CA LEU A 206 -15.21 -15.94 -20.84
C LEU A 206 -15.55 -15.76 -19.35
N ALA A 207 -16.77 -16.05 -18.93
CA ALA A 207 -17.22 -15.96 -17.55
C ALA A 207 -16.32 -16.67 -16.51
N PRO A 208 -15.73 -17.85 -16.78
CA PRO A 208 -14.81 -18.51 -15.85
C PRO A 208 -13.36 -18.05 -15.97
N LYS A 209 -13.04 -17.09 -16.83
CA LYS A 209 -11.67 -16.57 -17.03
C LYS A 209 -11.44 -15.30 -16.22
N THR A 210 -10.32 -14.63 -16.40
CA THR A 210 -9.94 -13.40 -15.71
C THR A 210 -9.47 -12.37 -16.71
N GLY A 211 -9.35 -11.11 -16.32
CA GLY A 211 -8.78 -10.08 -17.17
C GLY A 211 -7.29 -10.25 -17.48
N LEU A 212 -6.62 -11.25 -16.88
CA LEU A 212 -5.27 -11.69 -17.23
C LEU A 212 -5.26 -12.56 -18.50
N ASP A 213 -6.39 -13.19 -18.82
CA ASP A 213 -6.53 -14.04 -20.00
C ASP A 213 -6.70 -13.19 -21.27
N ALA A 214 -5.94 -13.53 -22.32
CA ALA A 214 -5.84 -12.72 -23.54
C ALA A 214 -7.19 -12.56 -24.27
N ASP A 215 -8.04 -13.57 -24.23
CA ASP A 215 -9.36 -13.55 -24.87
C ASP A 215 -10.37 -12.68 -24.10
N VAL A 216 -10.33 -12.67 -22.76
CA VAL A 216 -11.08 -11.71 -21.95
C VAL A 216 -10.61 -10.28 -22.23
N ALA A 217 -9.29 -10.06 -22.26
CA ALA A 217 -8.73 -8.75 -22.54
C ALA A 217 -9.12 -8.25 -23.94
N ALA A 218 -9.05 -9.11 -24.96
CA ALA A 218 -9.48 -8.80 -26.31
C ALA A 218 -10.98 -8.46 -26.37
N TYR A 219 -11.82 -9.27 -25.73
CA TYR A 219 -13.28 -9.05 -25.70
C TYR A 219 -13.65 -7.71 -25.05
N VAL A 220 -13.00 -7.33 -23.95
CA VAL A 220 -13.21 -6.02 -23.31
C VAL A 220 -12.73 -4.88 -24.23
N ALA A 221 -11.63 -5.10 -24.96
CA ALA A 221 -11.06 -4.12 -25.88
C ALA A 221 -11.86 -3.91 -27.18
N GLU A 222 -12.83 -4.79 -27.49
CA GLU A 222 -13.78 -4.60 -28.60
C GLU A 222 -14.81 -3.49 -28.34
N ASP A 223 -14.96 -3.05 -27.09
CA ASP A 223 -15.81 -1.91 -26.74
C ASP A 223 -15.24 -0.62 -27.36
N SER A 224 -16.08 0.16 -28.04
CA SER A 224 -15.65 1.40 -28.71
C SER A 224 -15.07 2.43 -27.74
N ASP A 225 -15.49 2.40 -26.47
CA ASP A 225 -15.07 3.35 -25.45
C ASP A 225 -13.85 2.87 -24.65
N TYR A 226 -13.40 1.62 -24.85
CA TYR A 226 -12.25 1.04 -24.13
C TYR A 226 -10.98 1.86 -24.32
N LEU A 227 -10.56 2.07 -25.58
CA LEU A 227 -9.33 2.78 -25.90
C LEU A 227 -9.40 4.28 -25.55
N PRO A 228 -10.49 5.01 -25.87
CA PRO A 228 -10.68 6.38 -25.40
C PRO A 228 -10.58 6.52 -23.87
N PHE A 229 -11.21 5.62 -23.12
CA PHE A 229 -11.18 5.66 -21.66
C PHE A 229 -9.78 5.40 -21.11
N LEU A 230 -9.09 4.36 -21.60
CA LEU A 230 -7.71 4.05 -21.21
C LEU A 230 -6.76 5.20 -21.51
N ASN A 231 -6.92 5.88 -22.65
CA ASN A 231 -6.14 7.07 -23.01
C ASN A 231 -6.39 8.23 -22.04
N GLN A 232 -7.63 8.49 -21.65
CA GLN A 232 -7.96 9.56 -20.70
C GLN A 232 -7.40 9.28 -19.31
N ILE A 233 -7.50 8.04 -18.83
CA ILE A 233 -6.88 7.65 -17.55
C ILE A 233 -5.38 7.87 -17.60
N HIS A 234 -4.73 7.42 -18.67
CA HIS A 234 -3.29 7.57 -18.84
C HIS A 234 -2.87 9.05 -18.87
N GLY A 235 -3.58 9.90 -19.62
CA GLY A 235 -3.33 11.34 -19.67
C GLY A 235 -3.56 12.03 -18.32
N LEU A 236 -4.60 11.63 -17.57
CA LEU A 236 -4.81 12.11 -16.21
C LEU A 236 -3.62 11.77 -15.31
N LEU A 237 -3.11 10.53 -15.35
CA LEU A 237 -1.98 10.10 -14.53
C LEU A 237 -0.67 10.80 -14.90
N GLN A 238 -0.46 11.10 -16.19
CA GLN A 238 0.67 11.92 -16.63
C GLN A 238 0.62 13.34 -16.05
N LEU A 239 -0.58 13.87 -15.78
CA LEU A 239 -0.75 15.18 -15.14
C LEU A 239 -0.57 15.12 -13.62
N VAL A 240 -1.21 14.17 -12.94
CA VAL A 240 -1.34 14.20 -11.47
C VAL A 240 -0.19 13.54 -10.72
N LEU A 241 0.42 12.47 -11.24
CA LEU A 241 1.49 11.79 -10.51
C LEU A 241 2.74 12.68 -10.32
N PRO A 242 3.17 13.50 -11.29
CA PRO A 242 4.19 14.53 -11.07
C PRO A 242 3.85 15.51 -9.94
N ARG A 243 2.57 15.90 -9.83
CA ARG A 243 2.10 16.79 -8.76
C ARG A 243 2.12 16.09 -7.41
N PHE A 244 1.78 14.80 -7.35
CA PHE A 244 1.91 14.01 -6.12
C PHE A 244 3.35 14.01 -5.60
N VAL A 245 4.35 13.86 -6.48
CA VAL A 245 5.77 13.97 -6.10
C VAL A 245 6.08 15.36 -5.53
N GLN A 246 5.63 16.44 -6.19
CA GLN A 246 5.86 17.81 -5.74
C GLN A 246 5.23 18.11 -4.38
N GLU A 247 4.05 17.54 -4.10
CA GLU A 247 3.38 17.61 -2.80
C GLU A 247 3.99 16.64 -1.77
N GLY A 248 5.10 15.97 -2.10
CA GLY A 248 5.84 15.10 -1.20
C GLY A 248 5.24 13.71 -1.01
N LYS A 249 4.18 13.33 -1.74
CA LYS A 249 3.61 11.98 -1.65
C LYS A 249 4.63 10.94 -2.07
N LYS A 250 4.78 9.93 -1.21
CA LYS A 250 5.65 8.76 -1.45
C LYS A 250 4.86 7.58 -2.03
N TYR A 251 3.54 7.58 -1.81
CA TYR A 251 2.63 6.52 -2.20
C TYR A 251 1.49 7.08 -3.06
N ALA A 252 1.19 6.41 -4.18
CA ALA A 252 -0.01 6.68 -4.97
C ALA A 252 -0.68 5.36 -5.34
N THR A 253 -1.93 5.16 -4.94
CA THR A 253 -2.73 3.98 -5.29
C THR A 253 -3.87 4.38 -6.22
N ILE A 254 -3.89 3.78 -7.41
CA ILE A 254 -4.87 4.02 -8.46
C ILE A 254 -5.71 2.75 -8.56
N ALA A 255 -6.97 2.84 -8.12
CA ALA A 255 -7.90 1.73 -8.08
C ALA A 255 -8.88 1.79 -9.26
N ILE A 256 -9.02 0.68 -9.99
CA ILE A 256 -10.02 0.51 -11.06
C ILE A 256 -11.03 -0.54 -10.63
N GLY A 257 -12.31 -0.18 -10.63
CA GLY A 257 -13.39 -1.01 -10.13
C GLY A 257 -14.26 -1.57 -11.25
N CYS A 258 -14.68 -2.84 -11.14
CA CYS A 258 -15.83 -3.34 -11.89
C CYS A 258 -16.79 -4.10 -10.96
N SER A 259 -17.86 -4.70 -11.48
CA SER A 259 -18.87 -5.34 -10.63
C SER A 259 -18.32 -6.54 -9.84
N GLY A 260 -17.47 -7.36 -10.46
CA GLY A 260 -16.92 -8.58 -9.84
C GLY A 260 -15.40 -8.57 -9.64
N GLY A 261 -14.72 -7.46 -9.98
CA GLY A 261 -13.26 -7.31 -9.82
C GLY A 261 -12.38 -8.32 -10.57
N ARG A 262 -12.96 -9.11 -11.49
CA ARG A 262 -12.32 -10.26 -12.14
C ARG A 262 -11.90 -10.04 -13.59
N HIS A 263 -12.67 -9.25 -14.34
CA HIS A 263 -12.52 -9.10 -15.80
C HIS A 263 -12.08 -7.67 -16.18
N ARG A 264 -13.04 -6.76 -16.35
CA ARG A 264 -12.83 -5.40 -16.89
C ARG A 264 -11.79 -4.58 -16.13
N SER A 265 -11.88 -4.57 -14.79
CA SER A 265 -10.92 -3.83 -13.96
C SER A 265 -9.52 -4.42 -14.02
N VAL A 266 -9.39 -5.75 -14.03
CA VAL A 266 -8.11 -6.46 -14.18
C VAL A 266 -7.49 -6.12 -15.53
N THR A 267 -8.27 -6.22 -16.62
CA THR A 267 -7.81 -5.87 -17.98
C THR A 267 -7.30 -4.43 -18.08
N LEU A 268 -8.05 -3.46 -17.54
CA LEU A 268 -7.63 -2.05 -17.56
C LEU A 268 -6.37 -1.80 -16.72
N VAL A 269 -6.26 -2.41 -15.53
CA VAL A 269 -5.08 -2.27 -14.68
C VAL A 269 -3.84 -2.78 -15.39
N GLU A 270 -3.92 -3.95 -16.01
CA GLU A 270 -2.84 -4.56 -16.79
C GLU A 270 -2.43 -3.69 -17.99
N ALA A 271 -3.41 -3.20 -18.75
CA ALA A 271 -3.16 -2.33 -19.90
C ALA A 271 -2.56 -0.98 -19.50
N LEU A 272 -3.03 -0.39 -18.40
CA LEU A 272 -2.51 0.87 -17.87
C LEU A 272 -1.09 0.70 -17.33
N ALA A 273 -0.82 -0.40 -16.62
CA ALA A 273 0.51 -0.72 -16.12
C ALA A 273 1.53 -0.83 -17.26
N LYS A 274 1.16 -1.50 -18.36
CA LYS A 274 1.99 -1.61 -19.56
C LYS A 274 2.32 -0.24 -20.15
N ARG A 275 1.35 0.67 -20.20
CA ARG A 275 1.57 2.04 -20.72
C ARG A 275 2.45 2.89 -19.82
N LEU A 276 2.21 2.87 -18.51
CA LEU A 276 2.99 3.65 -17.55
C LEU A 276 4.43 3.14 -17.44
N SER A 277 4.65 1.83 -17.65
CA SER A 277 5.98 1.21 -17.62
C SER A 277 6.78 1.42 -18.90
N ALA A 278 6.16 1.87 -19.99
CA ALA A 278 6.86 2.19 -21.23
C ALA A 278 7.84 3.37 -21.04
N PRO A 279 8.93 3.47 -21.83
CA PRO A 279 9.96 4.50 -21.66
C PRO A 279 9.42 5.94 -21.67
N ASP A 280 8.40 6.18 -22.47
CA ASP A 280 7.68 7.44 -22.69
C ASP A 280 6.33 7.49 -21.97
N GLY A 281 6.04 6.49 -21.12
CA GLY A 281 4.78 6.33 -20.40
C GLY A 281 4.41 7.51 -19.50
N MET A 282 5.40 8.22 -18.95
CA MET A 282 5.17 9.41 -18.10
C MET A 282 5.34 10.75 -18.85
N GLY A 283 5.48 10.74 -20.17
CA GLY A 283 5.70 11.94 -20.96
C GLY A 283 7.04 12.64 -20.63
N ASN A 284 7.07 13.97 -20.76
CA ASN A 284 8.29 14.78 -20.61
C ASN A 284 8.66 15.09 -19.14
N TYR A 285 8.18 14.32 -18.16
CA TYR A 285 8.50 14.58 -16.75
C TYR A 285 10.00 14.35 -16.49
N GLN A 286 10.71 15.42 -16.12
CA GLN A 286 12.18 15.43 -15.97
C GLN A 286 12.70 14.73 -14.71
N GLY A 287 11.82 14.39 -13.75
CA GLY A 287 12.17 13.58 -12.59
C GLY A 287 12.11 12.11 -12.98
N SER A 288 13.25 11.52 -13.36
CA SER A 288 13.45 10.10 -13.69
C SER A 288 12.16 9.25 -13.68
N GLY A 289 11.48 9.15 -14.84
CA GLY A 289 10.20 8.47 -15.02
C GLY A 289 10.20 6.96 -14.78
N GLN A 290 11.11 6.46 -13.93
CA GLN A 290 11.33 5.07 -13.55
C GLN A 290 10.77 4.77 -12.15
N TRP A 291 9.64 5.38 -11.78
CA TRP A 291 8.97 5.03 -10.53
C TRP A 291 8.63 3.54 -10.48
N PRO A 292 8.81 2.85 -9.35
CA PRO A 292 8.32 1.50 -9.21
C PRO A 292 6.80 1.47 -9.43
N ILE A 293 6.34 0.51 -10.24
CA ILE A 293 4.91 0.30 -10.51
C ILE A 293 4.57 -1.13 -10.09
N MET A 294 3.73 -1.25 -9.07
CA MET A 294 3.19 -2.51 -8.60
C MET A 294 1.74 -2.68 -9.04
N ILE A 295 1.36 -3.91 -9.32
CA ILE A 295 -0.02 -4.29 -9.64
C ILE A 295 -0.58 -5.14 -8.51
N MET A 296 -1.84 -4.92 -8.17
CA MET A 296 -2.59 -5.75 -7.24
C MET A 296 -4.01 -6.05 -7.74
N HIS A 297 -4.45 -7.30 -7.63
CA HIS A 297 -5.79 -7.73 -8.00
C HIS A 297 -6.55 -8.27 -6.78
N ARG A 298 -7.27 -7.38 -6.08
CA ARG A 298 -7.92 -7.66 -4.78
C ARG A 298 -8.90 -8.83 -4.79
N GLU A 299 -9.63 -9.04 -5.88
CA GLU A 299 -10.54 -10.20 -5.98
C GLU A 299 -9.84 -11.48 -6.44
N LEU A 300 -8.77 -11.38 -7.23
CA LEU A 300 -8.00 -12.57 -7.63
C LEU A 300 -7.20 -13.12 -6.44
N ALA A 301 -6.72 -12.24 -5.57
CA ALA A 301 -6.15 -12.54 -4.25
C ALA A 301 -7.05 -13.47 -3.42
N ARG A 302 -8.33 -13.13 -3.31
CA ARG A 302 -9.33 -13.94 -2.59
C ARG A 302 -9.50 -15.35 -3.17
N LEU A 303 -9.20 -15.52 -4.46
CA LEU A 303 -9.26 -16.80 -5.17
C LEU A 303 -7.93 -17.58 -5.12
N GLY A 304 -6.90 -17.03 -4.46
CA GLY A 304 -5.55 -17.61 -4.43
C GLY A 304 -4.83 -17.54 -5.79
N LEU A 305 -5.31 -16.71 -6.71
CA LEU A 305 -4.70 -16.50 -8.01
C LEU A 305 -3.72 -15.33 -7.92
N GLY A 306 -2.54 -15.51 -8.54
CA GLY A 306 -1.41 -14.56 -8.52
C GLY A 306 -1.87 -13.11 -8.60
N SER A 307 -1.86 -12.45 -7.45
CA SER A 307 -2.59 -11.21 -7.20
C SER A 307 -1.70 -10.00 -7.10
N TRP A 308 -0.38 -10.19 -7.14
CA TRP A 308 0.61 -9.13 -7.02
C TRP A 308 1.79 -9.39 -7.95
N ARG A 309 2.26 -8.34 -8.62
CA ARG A 309 3.51 -8.36 -9.38
C ARG A 309 4.05 -6.96 -9.61
N TRP A 310 5.34 -6.87 -9.90
CA TRP A 310 5.95 -5.66 -10.46
C TRP A 310 5.61 -5.53 -11.95
N ALA A 311 5.02 -4.41 -12.33
CA ALA A 311 4.96 -3.98 -13.73
C ALA A 311 6.27 -3.31 -14.15
N ARG A 312 6.84 -2.52 -13.23
CA ARG A 312 8.19 -1.98 -13.30
C ARG A 312 8.84 -2.12 -11.94
N LYS A 313 9.87 -2.95 -11.86
CA LYS A 313 10.66 -3.12 -10.64
C LYS A 313 11.44 -1.82 -10.36
N PRO A 314 11.72 -1.52 -9.08
CA PRO A 314 12.78 -0.58 -8.73
C PRO A 314 14.09 -0.95 -9.42
N ALA A 315 14.90 0.04 -9.79
CA ALA A 315 16.13 -0.16 -10.56
C ALA A 315 17.11 -1.17 -9.93
N ASP A 316 17.04 -1.35 -8.61
CA ASP A 316 17.97 -2.19 -7.83
C ASP A 316 17.31 -3.43 -7.19
N ALA A 317 16.13 -3.85 -7.64
CA ALA A 317 15.46 -5.02 -7.04
C ALA A 317 16.23 -6.32 -7.36
N PRO A 318 16.58 -7.15 -6.35
CA PRO A 318 17.20 -8.45 -6.59
C PRO A 318 16.26 -9.31 -7.45
N ASN A 319 16.85 -10.12 -8.33
CA ASN A 319 16.11 -10.85 -9.34
C ASN A 319 15.43 -12.09 -8.73
N THR A 320 14.36 -11.90 -7.96
CA THR A 320 13.51 -12.99 -7.49
C THR A 320 12.32 -13.12 -8.44
N GLU A 321 12.51 -13.87 -9.54
CA GLU A 321 11.37 -14.40 -10.29
C GLU A 321 10.74 -15.55 -9.48
N PRO A 322 9.41 -15.64 -9.38
CA PRO A 322 8.79 -16.89 -8.96
C PRO A 322 9.12 -17.94 -10.02
N ALA A 323 9.67 -19.07 -9.59
CA ALA A 323 9.93 -20.19 -10.47
C ALA A 323 8.65 -20.51 -11.27
N SER A 324 8.77 -20.50 -12.59
CA SER A 324 7.71 -20.99 -13.47
C SER A 324 7.30 -22.39 -13.02
N PRO A 325 6.00 -22.72 -12.97
CA PRO A 325 5.60 -24.10 -12.73
C PRO A 325 6.14 -24.93 -13.89
N VAL A 326 7.11 -25.78 -13.57
CA VAL A 326 7.64 -26.75 -14.51
C VAL A 326 6.54 -27.77 -14.78
N SER A 327 6.05 -27.72 -16.03
CA SER A 327 5.31 -28.74 -16.80
C SER A 327 4.04 -29.34 -16.20
#